data_AF-A0A520V7U0-F1
#
_entry.id   AF-A0A520V7U0-F1
#
_cell.length_a   1.000
_cell.length_b   1.000
_cell.length_c   1.000
_cell.angle_alpha   90.00
_cell.angle_beta   90.00
_cell.angle_gamma   90.00
#
_symmetry.space_group_name_H-M   'P 1'
#
loop_
_entity.id
_entity.type
_entity.pdbx_description
1 polymer ?
#
loop_
_entity_poly.entity_id
_entity_poly.type
_entity_poly.pdbx_seq_one_letter_code
_entity_poly.pdbx_strand_id
1 'polypeptide(L)'
;MNVNKKNTIIAAVLGALTIAIGAFGAHGLKEIVSEKTIASFEIGVRYQMYHVILLIVLGFSTLIDQKTQKWASRFFIFGIFLFSGSIYLITLKEFFSFNTKIFTILTPIGGLFLITGWLRLAFGIIVNK
;
A
#
# COMPACT_ATOMS: atom_id res chain seq x y z
N MET A 1 10.05 -24.20 9.04
CA MET A 1 9.21 -23.23 8.32
C MET A 1 9.93 -21.90 8.28
N ASN A 2 10.51 -21.48 7.15
CA ASN A 2 11.30 -20.24 7.07
C ASN A 2 10.39 -19.04 6.80
N VAL A 3 9.75 -18.53 7.85
CA VAL A 3 8.95 -17.30 7.81
C VAL A 3 9.84 -16.13 7.38
N ASN A 4 9.34 -15.32 6.44
CA ASN A 4 10.04 -14.09 6.04
C ASN A 4 9.78 -13.00 7.09
N LYS A 5 10.59 -13.02 8.16
CA LYS A 5 10.48 -12.11 9.30
C LYS A 5 10.48 -10.64 8.89
N LYS A 6 11.30 -10.26 7.90
CA LYS A 6 11.40 -8.87 7.43
C LYS A 6 10.07 -8.38 6.86
N ASN A 7 9.48 -9.14 5.94
CA ASN A 7 8.21 -8.75 5.32
C ASN A 7 7.08 -8.70 6.37
N THR A 8 7.09 -9.64 7.31
CA THR A 8 6.08 -9.70 8.38
C THR A 8 6.15 -8.49 9.31
N ILE A 9 7.34 -8.06 9.71
CA ILE A 9 7.53 -6.85 10.53
C ILE A 9 7.05 -5.60 9.78
N ILE A 10 7.45 -5.46 8.51
CA ILE A 10 7.03 -4.32 7.67
C ILE A 10 5.50 -4.29 7.55
N ALA A 11 4.88 -5.44 7.29
CA ALA A 11 3.43 -5.54 7.15
C ALA A 11 2.71 -5.20 8.47
N ALA A 12 3.21 -5.66 9.61
CA ALA A 12 2.65 -5.31 10.92
C ALA A 12 2.69 -3.80 11.19
N VAL A 13 3.84 -3.16 10.93
CA VAL A 13 4.00 -1.70 11.08
C VAL A 13 3.08 -0.94 10.12
N LEU A 14 3.07 -1.33 8.84
CA LEU A 14 2.18 -0.71 7.85
C LEU A 14 0.70 -0.92 8.20
N GLY A 15 0.33 -2.06 8.77
CA GLY A 15 -1.03 -2.34 9.23
C GLY A 15 -1.46 -1.41 10.35
N ALA A 16 -0.62 -1.26 11.39
CA ALA A 16 -0.86 -0.31 12.47
C ALA A 16 -0.99 1.13 11.95
N LEU A 17 -0.10 1.54 11.03
CA LEU A 17 -0.18 2.84 10.37
C LEU A 17 -1.46 3.01 9.56
N THR A 18 -1.90 1.97 8.84
CA THR A 18 -3.14 2.03 8.05
C THR A 18 -4.36 2.27 8.93
N ILE A 19 -4.41 1.63 10.09
CA ILE A 19 -5.49 1.81 11.07
C ILE A 19 -5.46 3.23 11.63
N ALA A 20 -4.29 3.72 12.04
CA ALA A 20 -4.14 5.09 12.57
C ALA A 20 -4.54 6.15 11.53
N ILE A 21 -4.06 6.01 10.29
CA ILE A 21 -4.39 6.90 9.17
C ILE A 21 -5.89 6.83 8.84
N GLY A 22 -6.47 5.62 8.81
CA GLY A 22 -7.90 5.41 8.56
C GLY A 22 -8.78 6.04 9.65
N ALA A 23 -8.42 5.88 10.92
CA ALA A 23 -9.12 6.51 12.04
C ALA A 23 -9.04 8.04 11.96
N PHE A 24 -7.87 8.60 11.62
CA PHE A 24 -7.71 10.01 11.36
C PHE A 24 -8.62 10.48 10.20
N GLY A 25 -8.71 9.71 9.11
CA GLY A 25 -9.61 9.98 8.00
C GLY A 25 -11.09 10.07 8.43
N ALA A 26 -11.55 9.09 9.20
CA ALA A 26 -12.95 8.95 9.58
C ALA A 26 -13.42 9.95 10.64
N HIS A 27 -12.55 10.33 11.57
CA HIS A 27 -12.92 11.17 12.73
C HIS A 27 -12.32 12.56 12.73
N GLY A 28 -11.18 12.77 12.07
CA GLY A 28 -10.47 14.06 12.03
C GLY A 28 -10.63 14.76 10.68
N LEU A 29 -10.14 14.12 9.62
CA LEU A 29 -10.07 14.73 8.30
C LEU A 29 -11.45 15.02 7.72
N LYS A 30 -12.45 14.18 7.99
CA LYS A 30 -13.81 14.29 7.44
C LYS A 30 -14.52 15.59 7.78
N GLU A 31 -14.23 16.17 8.94
CA GLU A 31 -14.87 17.41 9.40
C GLU A 31 -14.34 18.66 8.69
N ILE A 32 -13.23 18.54 7.94
CA ILE A 32 -12.45 19.68 7.46
C ILE A 32 -12.12 19.62 5.96
N VAL A 33 -12.57 18.59 5.23
CA VAL A 33 -12.42 18.49 3.77
C VAL A 33 -13.72 18.02 3.12
N SER A 34 -13.84 18.22 1.80
CA SER A 34 -15.03 17.77 1.05
C SER A 34 -15.21 16.24 1.07
N GLU A 35 -16.45 15.78 0.92
CA GLU A 35 -16.76 14.35 0.80
C GLU A 35 -15.97 13.66 -0.33
N LYS A 36 -15.75 14.35 -1.45
CA LYS A 36 -14.93 13.85 -2.57
C LYS A 36 -13.47 13.62 -2.17
N THR A 37 -12.93 14.52 -1.34
CA THR A 37 -11.57 14.39 -0.80
C THR A 37 -11.49 13.20 0.16
N ILE A 38 -12.48 13.04 1.04
CA ILE A 38 -12.55 11.88 1.95
C ILE A 38 -12.67 10.56 1.19
N ALA A 39 -13.55 10.47 0.20
CA ALA A 39 -13.67 9.27 -0.61
C ALA A 39 -12.33 8.89 -1.27
N SER A 40 -11.56 9.89 -1.71
CA SER A 40 -10.21 9.67 -2.26
C SER A 40 -9.24 9.17 -1.18
N PHE A 41 -9.24 9.79 0.00
CA PHE A 41 -8.41 9.36 1.13
C PHE A 41 -8.68 7.90 1.52
N GLU A 42 -9.96 7.51 1.62
CA GLU A 42 -10.39 6.16 1.93
C GLU A 42 -9.96 5.13 0.87
N ILE A 43 -9.86 5.51 -0.41
CA ILE A 43 -9.25 4.66 -1.45
C ILE A 43 -7.78 4.38 -1.10
N GLY A 44 -7.02 5.41 -0.70
CA GLY A 44 -5.64 5.23 -0.24
C GLY A 44 -5.53 4.23 0.91
N VAL A 45 -6.37 4.39 1.93
CA VAL A 45 -6.41 3.51 3.13
C VAL A 45 -6.74 2.07 2.75
N ARG A 46 -7.75 1.89 1.89
CA ARG A 46 -8.20 0.56 1.45
C ARG A 46 -7.13 -0.18 0.66
N TYR A 47 -6.50 0.50 -0.31
CA TYR A 47 -5.43 -0.10 -1.10
C TYR A 47 -4.20 -0.41 -0.25
N GLN A 48 -3.87 0.42 0.74
CA GLN A 48 -2.81 0.11 1.70
C GLN A 48 -3.15 -1.16 2.49
N MET A 49 -4.36 -1.26 3.07
CA MET A 49 -4.74 -2.41 3.89
C MET A 49 -4.77 -3.72 3.11
N TYR A 50 -5.29 -3.72 1.88
CA TYR A 50 -5.32 -4.92 1.04
C TYR A 50 -3.92 -5.48 0.80
N HIS A 51 -2.95 -4.61 0.52
CA HIS A 51 -1.57 -5.03 0.25
C HIS A 51 -0.80 -5.33 1.54
N VAL A 52 -1.14 -4.72 2.67
CA VAL A 52 -0.62 -5.12 3.99
C VAL A 52 -1.03 -6.55 4.32
N ILE A 53 -2.33 -6.89 4.17
CA ILE A 53 -2.82 -8.25 4.41
C ILE A 53 -2.10 -9.24 3.50
N LEU A 54 -1.93 -8.89 2.22
CA LEU A 54 -1.20 -9.74 1.29
C LEU A 54 0.28 -9.91 1.69
N LEU A 55 0.95 -8.87 2.18
CA LEU A 55 2.33 -8.96 2.68
C LEU A 55 2.44 -9.90 3.90
N ILE A 56 1.44 -9.91 4.78
CA ILE A 56 1.35 -10.90 5.88
C ILE A 56 1.24 -12.30 5.29
N VAL A 57 0.29 -12.53 4.38
CA VAL A 57 0.11 -13.84 3.71
C VAL A 57 1.40 -14.31 3.04
N LEU A 58 2.08 -13.44 2.31
CA LEU A 58 3.37 -13.76 1.69
C LEU A 58 4.46 -14.03 2.73
N GLY A 59 4.49 -13.29 3.83
CA GLY A 59 5.48 -13.45 4.90
C GLY A 59 5.42 -14.82 5.58
N PHE A 60 4.21 -15.39 5.70
CA PHE A 60 3.97 -16.69 6.31
C PHE A 60 3.88 -17.85 5.32
N SER A 61 3.73 -17.58 4.02
CA SER A 61 3.57 -18.64 3.01
C SER A 61 4.81 -19.50 2.87
N THR A 62 4.61 -20.82 2.88
CA THR A 62 5.63 -21.83 2.55
C THR A 62 5.47 -22.39 1.14
N LEU A 63 4.35 -22.08 0.49
CA LEU A 63 3.97 -22.62 -0.83
C LEU A 63 4.53 -21.79 -1.98
N ILE A 64 5.06 -20.60 -1.69
CA ILE A 64 5.57 -19.67 -2.68
C ILE A 64 7.08 -19.58 -2.50
N ASP A 65 7.85 -19.70 -3.58
CA ASP A 65 9.31 -19.60 -3.51
C ASP A 65 9.78 -18.23 -2.99
N GLN A 66 10.93 -18.21 -2.32
CA GLN A 66 11.45 -17.00 -1.67
C GLN A 66 11.74 -15.86 -2.65
N LYS A 67 12.12 -16.16 -3.90
CA LYS A 67 12.41 -15.14 -4.92
C LYS A 67 11.12 -14.44 -5.36
N THR A 68 10.04 -15.19 -5.56
CA THR A 68 8.71 -14.64 -5.84
C THR A 68 8.19 -13.81 -4.70
N GLN A 69 8.22 -14.34 -3.46
CA GLN A 69 7.81 -13.57 -2.28
C GLN A 69 8.57 -12.26 -2.17
N LYS A 70 9.90 -12.29 -2.32
CA LYS A 70 10.78 -11.10 -2.20
C LYS A 70 10.43 -10.04 -3.22
N TRP A 71 10.28 -10.40 -4.50
CA TRP A 71 10.02 -9.41 -5.54
C TRP A 71 8.58 -8.88 -5.52
N ALA A 72 7.58 -9.76 -5.35
CA ALA A 72 6.20 -9.33 -5.19
C ALA A 72 6.04 -8.38 -3.99
N SER A 73 6.64 -8.73 -2.84
CA SER A 73 6.58 -7.88 -1.64
C SER A 73 7.22 -6.52 -1.84
N ARG A 74 8.36 -6.44 -2.56
CA ARG A 74 8.99 -5.15 -2.90
C ARG A 74 8.05 -4.29 -3.73
N PHE A 75 7.45 -4.86 -4.79
CA PHE A 75 6.50 -4.14 -5.62
C PHE A 75 5.31 -3.63 -4.82
N PHE A 76 4.74 -4.44 -3.91
CA PHE A 76 3.66 -3.99 -3.04
C PHE A 76 4.07 -2.89 -2.07
N ILE A 77 5.23 -3.01 -1.42
CA ILE A 77 5.72 -1.99 -0.48
C ILE A 77 5.92 -0.65 -1.20
N PHE A 78 6.63 -0.64 -2.34
CA PHE A 78 6.81 0.58 -3.14
C PHE A 78 5.49 1.12 -3.66
N GLY A 79 4.61 0.23 -4.13
CA GLY A 79 3.28 0.60 -4.60
C GLY A 79 2.43 1.24 -3.49
N ILE A 80 2.46 0.76 -2.25
CA ILE A 80 1.78 1.37 -1.10
C ILE A 80 2.27 2.81 -0.89
N PHE A 81 3.59 3.01 -0.81
CA PHE A 81 4.15 4.35 -0.56
C PHE A 81 3.82 5.32 -1.70
N LEU A 82 3.93 4.89 -2.95
CA LEU A 82 3.71 5.74 -4.12
C LEU A 82 2.24 5.96 -4.43
N PHE A 83 1.37 4.96 -4.24
CA PHE A 83 -0.06 5.05 -4.52
C PHE A 83 -0.80 5.67 -3.33
N SER A 84 -0.87 4.93 -2.22
CA SER A 84 -1.62 5.35 -1.03
C SER A 84 -0.99 6.57 -0.35
N GLY A 85 0.34 6.59 -0.21
CA GLY A 85 1.05 7.74 0.36
C GLY A 85 0.82 9.03 -0.44
N SER A 86 0.86 8.97 -1.78
CA SER A 86 0.57 10.13 -2.62
C SER A 86 -0.87 10.61 -2.47
N ILE A 87 -1.85 9.70 -2.41
CA ILE A 87 -3.24 10.05 -2.19
C ILE A 87 -3.40 10.80 -0.86
N TYR A 88 -2.81 10.31 0.23
CA TYR A 88 -2.88 11.00 1.53
C TYR A 88 -2.30 12.42 1.44
N LEU A 89 -1.13 12.57 0.82
CA LEU A 89 -0.52 13.89 0.65
C LEU A 89 -1.39 14.82 -0.21
N ILE A 90 -1.95 14.34 -1.33
CA ILE A 90 -2.86 15.14 -2.16
C ILE A 90 -4.07 15.63 -1.35
N THR A 91 -4.64 14.80 -0.49
CA THR A 91 -5.79 15.20 0.35
C THR A 91 -5.45 16.19 1.45
N LEU A 92 -4.17 16.25 1.85
CA LEU A 92 -3.68 17.17 2.88
C LEU A 92 -3.15 18.50 2.33
N LYS A 93 -3.28 18.73 1.01
CA LYS A 93 -2.74 19.91 0.32
C LYS A 93 -3.22 21.24 0.92
N GLU A 94 -4.45 21.27 1.44
CA GLU A 94 -5.08 22.47 2.00
C GLU A 94 -4.47 22.86 3.36
N PHE A 95 -3.84 21.91 4.06
CA PHE A 95 -3.18 22.14 5.35
C PHE A 95 -1.72 22.57 5.23
N PHE A 96 -0.99 21.99 4.28
CA PHE A 96 0.45 22.14 4.18
C PHE A 96 0.93 22.98 2.98
N SER A 97 0.00 23.53 2.18
CA SER A 97 0.26 24.49 1.10
C SER A 97 1.46 24.12 0.21
N PHE A 98 1.48 22.89 -0.30
CA PHE A 98 2.53 22.40 -1.21
C PHE A 98 1.99 22.04 -2.60
N ASN A 99 2.90 22.00 -3.58
CA ASN A 99 2.55 21.61 -4.95
C ASN A 99 2.23 20.11 -5.03
N THR A 100 0.97 19.80 -5.33
CA THR A 100 0.48 18.42 -5.43
C THR A 100 0.80 17.71 -6.75
N LYS A 101 1.28 18.45 -7.77
CA LYS A 101 1.49 17.92 -9.13
C LYS A 101 2.41 16.69 -9.13
N ILE A 102 3.45 16.68 -8.31
CA ILE A 102 4.34 15.53 -8.20
C ILE A 102 3.59 14.28 -7.73
N PHE A 103 2.76 14.39 -6.69
CA PHE A 103 2.00 13.28 -6.13
C PHE A 103 0.91 12.77 -7.08
N THR A 104 0.33 13.65 -7.90
CA THR A 104 -0.64 13.24 -8.93
C THR A 104 -0.02 12.35 -10.00
N ILE A 105 1.28 12.51 -10.28
CA ILE A 105 2.03 11.64 -11.20
C ILE A 105 2.55 10.39 -10.48
N LEU A 106 2.93 10.49 -9.20
CA LEU A 106 3.40 9.34 -8.42
C LEU A 106 2.29 8.32 -8.15
N THR A 107 1.04 8.76 -8.01
CA THR A 107 -0.11 7.87 -7.76
C THR A 107 -0.25 6.78 -8.84
N PRO A 108 -0.39 7.08 -10.15
CA PRO A 108 -0.50 6.05 -11.18
C PRO A 108 0.76 5.17 -11.29
N ILE A 109 1.96 5.73 -11.05
CA ILE A 109 3.20 4.95 -10.98
C ILE A 109 3.11 3.92 -9.85
N GLY A 110 2.67 4.32 -8.65
CA GLY A 110 2.41 3.41 -7.56
C GLY A 110 1.41 2.31 -7.91
N GLY A 111 0.35 2.66 -8.66
CA GLY A 111 -0.61 1.69 -9.19
C GLY A 111 0.05 0.64 -10.09
N LEU A 112 0.98 1.05 -10.97
CA LEU A 112 1.76 0.12 -11.79
C LEU A 112 2.64 -0.80 -10.95
N PHE A 113 3.23 -0.30 -9.86
CA PHE A 113 3.95 -1.14 -8.90
C PHE A 113 3.04 -2.19 -8.26
N LEU A 114 1.83 -1.80 -7.82
CA LEU A 114 0.85 -2.74 -7.24
C LEU A 114 0.45 -3.82 -8.26
N ILE A 115 0.12 -3.43 -9.49
CA ILE A 115 -0.21 -4.36 -10.60
C ILE A 115 0.96 -5.32 -10.86
N THR A 116 2.17 -4.78 -10.98
CA THR A 116 3.38 -5.59 -11.24
C THR A 116 3.65 -6.58 -10.11
N GLY A 117 3.37 -6.21 -8.87
CA GLY A 117 3.46 -7.12 -7.72
C GLY A 117 2.54 -8.33 -7.86
N TRP A 118 1.28 -8.11 -8.24
CA TRP A 118 0.31 -9.18 -8.50
C TRP A 118 0.72 -10.06 -9.68
N LEU A 119 1.13 -9.46 -10.79
CA LEU A 119 1.61 -10.21 -11.96
C LEU A 119 2.86 -11.05 -11.63
N ARG A 120 3.79 -10.48 -10.86
CA ARG A 120 5.00 -11.20 -10.42
C ARG A 120 4.65 -12.37 -9.52
N LEU A 121 3.68 -12.20 -8.62
CA LEU A 121 3.19 -13.27 -7.75
C LEU A 121 2.58 -14.41 -8.59
N ALA A 122 1.65 -14.09 -9.50
CA ALA A 122 1.02 -15.06 -10.38
C ALA A 122 2.04 -15.82 -11.24
N PHE A 123 2.95 -15.10 -11.91
CA PHE A 123 4.00 -15.69 -12.72
C PHE A 123 4.90 -16.63 -11.91
N GLY A 124 5.26 -16.24 -10.70
CA GLY A 124 6.09 -17.06 -9.82
C GLY A 124 5.43 -18.38 -9.42
N ILE A 125 4.13 -18.34 -9.09
CA ILE A 125 3.36 -19.53 -8.73
C ILE A 125 3.23 -20.50 -9.92
N ILE A 126 3.06 -19.97 -11.13
CA ILE A 126 2.91 -20.79 -12.34
C ILE A 126 4.23 -21.48 -12.73
N VAL A 127 5.35 -20.74 -12.66
CA VAL A 127 6.63 -21.19 -13.21
C VAL A 127 7.47 -21.97 -12.19
N ASN A 128 7.43 -21.61 -10.91
CA ASN A 128 8.29 -22.20 -9.89
C ASN A 128 7.54 -23.27 -9.07
N LYS A 129 7.08 -24.34 -9.75
CA LYS A 129 6.49 -25.50 -9.09
C LYS A 129 7.49 -26.23 -8.19
#